data_AF-A0A6D0F8A8-F1
#
_entry.id   AF-A0A6D0F8A8-F1
#
_cell.length_a   1.000
_cell.length_b   1.000
_cell.length_c   1.000
_cell.angle_alpha   90.00
_cell.angle_beta   90.00
_cell.angle_gamma   90.00
#
_symmetry.space_group_name_H-M   'P 1'
#
loop_
_entity.id
_entity.type
_entity.pdbx_description
1 polymer ?
#
loop_
_entity_poly.entity_id
_entity_poly.type
_entity_poly.pdbx_seq_one_letter_code
_entity_poly.pdbx_strand_id
1 'polypeptide(L)'
;TPSDNVDAQLYNGFFSDADRAAMKIVLETEPRNLPALDITFVDKRIEKLLFNYRARNFPGTLDYAEQQRWLEHRRQVFTPEFLQGYAEEIQMLAQQYADDKEKVALLKALWQYAEEIV
;
A
#
# COMPACT_ATOMS: atom_id res chain seq x y z
N THR A 1 -13.18 16.87 -2.98
CA THR A 1 -12.90 16.24 -4.28
C THR A 1 -12.63 14.76 -4.03
N PRO A 2 -13.01 13.84 -4.94
CA PRO A 2 -12.66 12.44 -4.80
C PRO A 2 -11.13 12.27 -4.73
N SER A 3 -10.65 11.38 -3.86
CA SER A 3 -9.21 11.09 -3.73
C SER A 3 -8.70 10.32 -4.93
N ASP A 4 -7.47 10.61 -5.37
CA ASP A 4 -6.78 9.85 -6.42
C ASP A 4 -6.20 8.51 -5.91
N ASN A 5 -6.17 8.31 -4.59
CA ASN A 5 -5.73 7.06 -3.98
C ASN A 5 -6.79 5.97 -4.21
N VAL A 6 -6.44 4.96 -5.00
CA VAL A 6 -7.34 3.84 -5.34
C VAL A 6 -7.85 3.09 -4.11
N ASP A 7 -7.07 3.05 -3.02
CA ASP A 7 -7.49 2.40 -1.77
C ASP A 7 -8.71 3.11 -1.13
N ALA A 8 -8.94 4.38 -1.46
CA ALA A 8 -10.08 5.18 -0.99
C ALA A 8 -11.27 5.20 -1.97
N GLN A 9 -11.21 4.43 -3.08
CA GLN A 9 -12.18 4.50 -4.18
C GLN A 9 -13.19 3.35 -4.19
N LEU A 10 -13.40 2.64 -3.07
CA LEU A 10 -14.35 1.53 -2.97
C LEU A 10 -15.77 1.94 -3.41
N TYR A 11 -16.21 3.13 -2.98
CA TYR A 11 -17.57 3.64 -3.24
C TYR A 11 -17.69 4.44 -4.55
N ASN A 12 -16.68 4.45 -5.41
CA ASN A 12 -16.74 5.14 -6.72
C ASN A 12 -17.58 4.39 -7.78
N GLY A 13 -18.39 3.42 -7.35
CA GLY A 13 -19.25 2.62 -8.22
C GLY A 13 -19.02 1.13 -8.04
N PHE A 14 -20.03 0.34 -8.41
CA PHE A 14 -19.94 -1.11 -8.44
C PHE A 14 -19.23 -1.58 -9.71
N PHE A 15 -18.49 -2.68 -9.61
CA PHE A 15 -17.85 -3.32 -10.76
C PHE A 15 -18.87 -4.04 -11.65
N SER A 16 -18.64 -3.98 -12.95
CA SER A 16 -19.43 -4.71 -13.94
C SER A 16 -19.28 -6.23 -13.78
N ASP A 17 -20.22 -7.00 -14.31
CA ASP A 17 -20.16 -8.48 -14.27
C ASP A 17 -18.90 -9.01 -15.00
N ALA A 18 -18.51 -8.34 -16.09
CA ALA A 18 -17.29 -8.63 -16.84
C ALA A 18 -16.04 -8.40 -15.98
N ASP A 19 -15.95 -7.25 -15.30
CA ASP A 19 -14.83 -6.95 -14.40
C ASP A 19 -14.77 -7.92 -13.21
N ARG A 20 -15.92 -8.33 -12.66
CA ARG A 20 -15.96 -9.33 -11.57
C ARG A 20 -15.45 -10.69 -12.04
N ALA A 21 -15.81 -11.12 -13.25
CA ALA A 21 -15.28 -12.35 -13.84
C ALA A 21 -13.77 -12.25 -14.08
N ALA A 22 -13.30 -11.11 -14.60
CA ALA A 22 -11.88 -10.84 -14.82
C ALA A 22 -11.07 -10.85 -13.49
N MET A 23 -11.57 -10.21 -12.43
CA MET A 23 -10.95 -10.25 -11.11
C MET A 23 -10.92 -11.66 -10.50
N LYS A 24 -11.93 -12.50 -10.79
CA LYS A 24 -11.92 -13.90 -10.36
C LYS A 24 -10.77 -14.67 -11.02
N ILE A 25 -10.53 -14.47 -12.32
CA ILE A 25 -9.40 -15.08 -13.03
C ILE A 25 -8.07 -14.64 -12.38
N VAL A 26 -7.92 -13.35 -12.06
CA VAL A 26 -6.74 -12.83 -11.35
C VAL A 26 -6.53 -13.56 -10.02
N LEU A 27 -7.58 -13.77 -9.22
CA LEU A 27 -7.49 -14.45 -7.93
C LEU A 27 -7.10 -15.93 -8.05
N GLU A 28 -7.55 -16.61 -9.12
CA GLU A 28 -7.25 -18.01 -9.38
C GLU A 28 -5.90 -18.22 -10.10
N THR A 29 -5.27 -17.14 -10.59
CA THR A 29 -4.00 -17.18 -11.31
C THR A 29 -2.83 -17.12 -10.33
N GLU A 30 -1.84 -18.00 -10.51
CA GLU A 30 -0.62 -17.95 -9.70
C GLU A 30 0.11 -16.61 -9.85
N PRO A 31 0.66 -16.02 -8.76
CA PRO A 31 1.29 -14.70 -8.81
C PRO A 31 2.36 -14.50 -9.88
N ARG A 32 3.14 -15.55 -10.17
CA ARG A 32 4.18 -15.56 -11.21
C ARG A 32 3.65 -15.42 -12.64
N ASN A 33 2.39 -15.77 -12.86
CA ASN A 33 1.73 -15.72 -14.18
C ASN A 33 0.91 -14.44 -14.37
N LEU A 34 0.63 -13.69 -13.29
CA LEU A 34 -0.11 -12.42 -13.35
C LEU A 34 0.49 -11.38 -14.33
N PRO A 35 1.81 -11.21 -14.48
CA PRO A 35 2.36 -10.25 -15.44
C PRO A 35 2.08 -10.62 -16.90
N ALA A 36 1.91 -11.92 -17.19
CA ALA A 36 1.67 -12.44 -18.53
C ALA A 36 0.16 -12.55 -18.87
N LEU A 37 -0.71 -12.19 -17.93
CA LEU A 37 -2.15 -12.35 -18.05
C LEU A 37 -2.72 -11.18 -18.88
N ASP A 38 -3.10 -11.46 -20.12
CA ASP A 38 -3.72 -10.49 -21.02
C ASP A 38 -5.22 -10.37 -20.73
N ILE A 39 -5.57 -9.54 -19.74
CA ILE A 39 -6.95 -9.25 -19.34
C ILE A 39 -7.20 -7.76 -19.52
N THR A 40 -8.31 -7.44 -20.19
CA THR A 40 -8.80 -6.06 -20.29
C THR A 40 -9.83 -5.79 -19.21
N PHE A 41 -9.65 -4.69 -18.47
CA PHE A 41 -10.61 -4.20 -17.49
C PHE A 41 -11.36 -2.99 -18.04
N VAL A 42 -12.65 -2.90 -17.72
CA VAL A 42 -13.46 -1.70 -18.05
C VAL A 42 -13.25 -0.65 -16.97
N ASP A 43 -13.20 -1.08 -15.71
CA ASP A 43 -12.98 -0.19 -14.57
C ASP A 43 -11.49 0.14 -14.38
N LYS A 44 -11.15 1.43 -14.54
CA LYS A 44 -9.79 1.97 -14.42
C LYS A 44 -9.15 1.77 -13.04
N ARG A 45 -9.94 1.47 -12.01
CA ARG A 45 -9.43 1.18 -10.66
C ARG A 45 -8.67 -0.15 -10.63
N ILE A 46 -9.07 -1.12 -11.45
CA ILE A 46 -8.58 -2.50 -11.33
C ILE A 46 -7.10 -2.61 -11.69
N GLU A 47 -6.61 -1.88 -12.69
CA GLU A 47 -5.18 -1.87 -13.03
C GLU A 47 -4.32 -1.36 -11.86
N LYS A 48 -4.76 -0.29 -11.19
CA LYS A 48 -4.07 0.26 -10.01
C LYS A 48 -4.15 -0.69 -8.82
N LEU A 49 -5.31 -1.30 -8.59
CA LEU A 49 -5.51 -2.32 -7.54
C LEU A 49 -4.61 -3.54 -7.77
N LEU A 50 -4.51 -4.04 -9.00
CA LEU A 50 -3.68 -5.19 -9.37
C LEU A 50 -2.20 -4.91 -9.16
N PHE A 51 -1.72 -3.73 -9.57
CA PHE A 51 -0.34 -3.32 -9.33
C PHE A 51 -0.04 -3.27 -7.82
N ASN A 52 -0.88 -2.59 -7.03
CA ASN A 52 -0.69 -2.50 -5.57
C ASN A 52 -0.77 -3.88 -4.90
N TYR A 53 -1.68 -4.74 -5.36
CA TYR A 53 -1.82 -6.11 -4.86
C TYR A 53 -0.55 -6.93 -5.09
N ARG A 54 -0.01 -6.92 -6.31
CA ARG A 54 1.25 -7.61 -6.62
C ARG A 54 2.42 -7.04 -5.84
N ALA A 55 2.55 -5.72 -5.78
CA ALA A 55 3.68 -5.08 -5.12
C ALA A 55 3.69 -5.29 -3.59
N ARG A 56 2.52 -5.30 -2.95
CA ARG A 56 2.38 -5.53 -1.50
C ARG A 56 2.55 -7.00 -1.12
N ASN A 57 1.98 -7.93 -1.89
CA ASN A 57 1.91 -9.35 -1.51
C ASN A 57 2.99 -10.21 -2.16
N PHE A 58 3.43 -9.85 -3.36
CA PHE A 58 4.35 -10.64 -4.18
C PHE A 58 5.45 -9.77 -4.81
N PRO A 59 6.23 -9.01 -4.03
CA PRO A 59 7.23 -8.07 -4.56
C PRO A 59 8.27 -8.74 -5.46
N GLY A 60 8.57 -10.03 -5.24
CA GLY A 60 9.48 -10.82 -6.09
C GLY A 60 8.95 -11.13 -7.49
N THR A 61 7.68 -10.81 -7.79
CA THR A 61 7.08 -10.94 -9.13
C THR A 61 7.14 -9.65 -9.94
N LEU A 62 7.65 -8.56 -9.36
CA LEU A 62 7.79 -7.29 -10.04
C LEU A 62 9.05 -7.27 -10.89
N ASP A 63 8.93 -6.81 -12.14
CA ASP A 63 10.11 -6.50 -12.95
C ASP A 63 10.82 -5.22 -12.43
N TYR A 64 11.96 -4.87 -13.04
CA TYR A 64 12.72 -3.70 -12.61
C TYR A 64 11.93 -2.38 -12.73
N ALA A 65 11.16 -2.19 -13.81
CA ALA A 65 10.39 -0.97 -14.01
C ALA A 65 9.25 -0.86 -12.98
N GLU A 66 8.59 -1.99 -12.68
CA GLU A 66 7.57 -2.09 -11.65
C GLU A 66 8.13 -1.85 -10.24
N GLN A 67 9.34 -2.35 -9.95
CA GLN A 67 10.04 -2.07 -8.69
C GLN A 67 10.35 -0.58 -8.55
N GLN A 68 10.84 0.08 -9.60
CA GLN A 68 11.07 1.53 -9.58
C GLN A 68 9.76 2.31 -9.38
N ARG A 69 8.68 1.89 -10.06
CA ARG A 69 7.35 2.48 -9.87
C ARG A 69 6.86 2.30 -8.42
N TRP A 70 7.10 1.15 -7.81
CA TRP A 70 6.73 0.90 -6.42
C TRP A 70 7.58 1.70 -5.42
N LEU A 71 8.87 1.85 -5.70
CA LEU A 71 9.76 2.70 -4.91
C LEU A 71 9.30 4.16 -4.95
N GLU A 72 8.94 4.66 -6.12
CA GLU A 72 8.40 6.01 -6.28
C GLU A 72 7.06 6.16 -5.53
N HIS A 73 6.18 5.17 -5.61
CA HIS A 73 4.94 5.16 -4.82
C HIS A 73 5.22 5.25 -3.31
N ARG A 74 6.20 4.48 -2.80
CA ARG A 74 6.60 4.54 -1.38
C ARG A 74 7.15 5.91 -1.00
N ARG A 75 7.97 6.54 -1.85
CA ARG A 75 8.50 7.90 -1.61
C ARG A 75 7.41 8.96 -1.54
N GLN A 76 6.35 8.81 -2.32
CA GLN A 76 5.18 9.70 -2.26
C GLN A 76 4.34 9.52 -1.00
N VAL A 77 4.45 8.37 -0.32
CA VAL A 77 3.83 8.13 0.99
C VAL A 77 4.73 8.62 2.12
N PHE A 78 6.01 8.25 2.10
CA PHE A 78 7.01 8.61 3.11
C PHE A 78 7.69 9.94 2.75
N THR A 79 6.89 11.01 2.59
CA THR A 79 7.45 12.35 2.37
C THR A 79 8.15 12.83 3.64
N PRO A 80 9.13 13.75 3.55
CA PRO A 80 9.79 14.32 4.71
C PRO A 80 8.80 14.89 5.73
N GLU A 81 7.72 15.53 5.27
CA GLU A 81 6.68 16.12 6.11
C GLU A 81 5.88 15.04 6.86
N PHE A 82 5.55 13.93 6.19
CA PHE A 82 4.86 12.81 6.83
C PHE A 82 5.75 12.17 7.91
N LEU A 83 7.02 11.90 7.59
CA LEU A 83 7.96 11.29 8.53
C LEU A 83 8.25 12.19 9.73
N GLN A 84 8.36 13.50 9.51
CA GLN A 84 8.52 14.48 10.58
C GLN A 84 7.29 14.50 11.50
N GLY A 85 6.08 14.54 10.95
CA GLY A 85 4.85 14.48 11.74
C GLY A 85 4.72 13.18 12.53
N TYR A 86 5.09 12.05 11.93
CA TYR A 86 5.11 10.75 12.60
C TYR A 86 6.10 10.72 13.78
N ALA A 87 7.30 11.29 13.60
CA ALA A 87 8.30 11.41 14.66
C ALA A 87 7.82 12.29 15.82
N GLU A 88 7.20 13.44 15.49
CA GLU A 88 6.64 14.36 16.47
C GLU A 88 5.49 13.71 17.28
N GLU A 89 4.61 12.95 16.62
CA GLU A 89 3.53 12.23 17.29
C GLU A 89 4.06 11.17 18.26
N ILE A 90 5.05 10.37 17.85
CA ILE A 90 5.70 9.40 18.73
C ILE A 90 6.34 10.10 19.93
N GLN A 91 7.05 11.21 19.72
CA GLN A 91 7.71 11.95 20.79
C GLN A 91 6.68 12.52 21.78
N MET A 92 5.59 13.10 21.28
CA MET A 92 4.50 13.62 22.10
C MET A 92 3.87 12.52 22.95
N LEU A 93 3.54 11.37 22.34
CA LEU A 93 2.95 10.23 23.05
C LEU A 93 3.91 9.62 24.07
N ALA A 94 5.21 9.60 23.78
CA ALA A 94 6.22 9.09 24.71
C ALA A 94 6.33 9.95 25.97
N GLN A 95 6.17 11.28 25.83
CA GLN A 95 6.10 12.18 26.98
C GLN A 95 4.79 12.01 27.76
N GLN A 96 3.65 11.89 27.06
CA GLN A 96 2.34 11.72 27.69
C GLN A 96 2.23 10.42 28.50
N TYR A 97 2.82 9.34 28.01
CA TYR A 97 2.76 8.00 28.62
C TYR A 97 4.06 7.58 29.29
N ALA A 98 4.90 8.53 29.73
CA ALA A 98 6.24 8.25 30.26
C ALA A 98 6.24 7.23 31.43
N ASP A 99 5.19 7.21 32.25
CA ASP A 99 5.05 6.30 33.39
C ASP A 99 4.51 4.91 33.01
N ASP A 100 3.99 4.75 31.78
CA ASP A 100 3.46 3.49 31.27
C ASP A 100 4.52 2.77 30.42
N LYS A 101 5.23 1.85 31.06
CA LYS A 101 6.34 1.10 30.45
C LYS A 101 5.92 0.30 29.23
N GLU A 102 4.69 -0.23 29.18
CA GLU A 102 4.20 -1.00 28.04
C GLU A 102 3.98 -0.09 26.84
N LYS A 103 3.32 1.06 27.05
CA LYS A 103 3.12 2.05 25.98
C LYS A 103 4.43 2.62 25.46
N VAL A 104 5.39 2.92 26.34
CA VAL A 104 6.73 3.38 25.94
C VAL A 104 7.46 2.31 25.11
N ALA A 105 7.33 1.03 25.46
CA ALA A 105 7.92 -0.06 24.67
C ALA A 105 7.29 -0.17 23.27
N LEU A 106 5.96 -0.02 23.16
CA LEU A 106 5.26 0.01 21.88
C LEU A 106 5.71 1.20 21.01
N LEU A 107 5.82 2.40 21.58
CA LEU A 107 6.28 3.58 20.87
C LEU A 107 7.72 3.44 20.36
N LYS A 108 8.60 2.81 21.15
CA LYS A 108 9.95 2.46 20.69
C LYS A 108 9.93 1.48 19.52
N ALA A 109 9.05 0.47 19.57
CA ALA A 109 8.91 -0.48 18.47
C ALA A 109 8.37 0.18 17.19
N LEU A 110 7.42 1.12 17.31
CA LEU A 110 6.93 1.91 16.19
C LEU A 110 8.05 2.75 15.55
N TRP A 111 8.90 3.39 16.37
CA TRP A 111 10.06 4.14 15.87
C TRP A 111 11.06 3.23 15.13
N GLN A 112 11.39 2.07 15.72
CA GLN A 112 12.31 1.11 15.09
C GLN A 112 11.78 0.61 13.75
N TYR A 113 10.47 0.34 13.66
CA TYR A 113 9.86 -0.08 12.40
C TYR A 113 9.89 1.03 11.34
N ALA A 114 9.70 2.29 11.74
CA ALA A 114 9.81 3.42 10.84
C ALA A 114 11.24 3.59 10.28
N GLU A 115 12.28 3.36 11.11
CA GLU A 115 13.69 3.38 10.63
C GLU A 115 14.00 2.25 9.64
N GLU A 116 13.38 1.09 9.78
CA GLU A 116 13.59 -0.06 8.89
C GLU A 116 12.86 0.08 7.55
N ILE A 117 11.66 0.67 7.56
CA ILE A 117 10.78 0.72 6.38
C ILE A 117 11.04 1.92 5.46
N VAL A 118 11.80 2.92 5.88
CA VAL A 118 12.09 4.12 5.07
C VAL A 118 13.24 3.88 4.11
#